data_AF-A0A853L362-F1
#
_entry.id   AF-A0A853L362-F1
#
_cell.length_a   1.000
_cell.length_b   1.000
_cell.length_c   1.000
_cell.angle_alpha   90.00
_cell.angle_beta   90.00
_cell.angle_gamma   90.00
#
_symmetry.space_group_name_H-M   'P 1'
#
loop_
_entity.id
_entity.type
_entity.pdbx_description
1 polymer ?
#
loop_
_entity_poly.entity_id
_entity_poly.type
_entity_poly.pdbx_seq_one_letter_code
_entity_poly.pdbx_strand_id
1 'polypeptide(L)'
;MTSSEATKITDQDLYGPFLFARGADAKTAKLAALVVADDDAEIPEFRANGRDVIAPSKLASLFGRSYWRFDFELPSNRVATYSFGNETYEVCTDLGGDLRIGFVSCNGQEDGDLDRPLEDRNALWTDLGKEHAKQPFSLLLHGGDQIYADGVWECHEDIIAWDKAGRSERLATAFSDIMRDAVLKFYLDHYLAIYGQPQIRHMLARVPSLMMWDDHDIFDGWGSHKKWFQGSAVAKGMFDCARQAFCLMQLGCTPDDLPDMVKDREGISLGWRTDFPGVSIVAPDLRSERTPNDVMGAHGWRDLPEMLKTVPDGNRILLMSSVPVIGPRLSLIEMVLHLSPRAQKYEDDLRDQWQSRWHRREWCRFLELIEEIANEHDHEITLLSGEIHVATRGTFETKGKTIHQLVASGISHTAPPATFARVLGLLAWIGENPLPGRPTELKPLPERKGTYCAARNYLTLSRNDTNWHANWHLEGIGWTPKLHI
;
A
#
# COMPACT_ATOMS: atom_id res chain seq x y z
N MET A 1 9.16 -13.48 50.15
CA MET A 1 10.47 -12.83 49.92
C MET A 1 11.22 -13.74 48.96
N THR A 2 10.99 -13.58 47.65
CA THR A 2 11.79 -12.75 46.68
C THR A 2 13.01 -13.54 46.22
N SER A 3 13.28 -13.81 44.95
CA SER A 3 12.98 -13.17 43.65
C SER A 3 12.85 -14.28 42.57
N SER A 4 11.95 -14.27 41.58
CA SER A 4 11.74 -13.34 40.46
C SER A 4 13.01 -13.03 39.66
N GLU A 5 13.45 -13.96 38.83
CA GLU A 5 14.15 -13.60 37.59
C GLU A 5 13.22 -13.96 36.44
N ALA A 6 12.37 -12.99 36.10
CA ALA A 6 11.78 -12.93 34.78
C ALA A 6 12.96 -12.79 33.81
N THR A 7 13.12 -13.78 32.94
CA THR A 7 14.02 -13.72 31.79
C THR A 7 13.70 -12.43 31.05
N LYS A 8 14.65 -11.49 31.06
CA LYS A 8 14.53 -10.25 30.30
C LYS A 8 14.46 -10.65 28.82
N ILE A 9 13.27 -10.60 28.25
CA ILE A 9 13.05 -10.51 26.81
C ILE A 9 13.90 -9.33 26.35
N THR A 10 14.95 -9.61 25.59
CA THR A 10 15.69 -8.58 24.87
C THR A 10 14.80 -8.09 23.73
N ASP A 11 14.87 -6.81 23.39
CA ASP A 11 14.06 -6.10 22.38
C ASP A 11 14.14 -6.68 20.93
N GLN A 12 14.66 -7.91 20.73
CA GLN A 12 14.91 -8.56 19.44
C GLN A 12 14.20 -9.92 19.22
N ASP A 13 13.49 -10.48 20.20
CA ASP A 13 12.92 -11.85 20.08
C ASP A 13 11.48 -11.86 19.52
N LEU A 14 10.87 -10.68 19.36
CA LEU A 14 9.46 -10.54 18.99
C LEU A 14 9.18 -9.23 18.24
N TYR A 15 8.40 -9.34 17.17
CA TYR A 15 7.88 -8.26 16.34
C TYR A 15 6.36 -8.22 16.39
N GLY A 16 5.80 -7.00 16.29
CA GLY A 16 4.38 -6.75 16.39
C GLY A 16 3.95 -6.39 17.82
N PRO A 17 2.65 -6.41 18.11
CA PRO A 17 1.55 -6.75 17.20
C PRO A 17 1.37 -5.72 16.07
N PHE A 18 1.16 -6.19 14.84
CA PHE A 18 0.80 -5.37 13.68
C PHE A 18 -0.69 -5.56 13.38
N LEU A 19 -1.47 -4.47 13.40
CA LEU A 19 -2.93 -4.52 13.30
C LEU A 19 -3.42 -4.42 11.85
N PHE A 20 -4.42 -5.22 11.52
CA PHE A 20 -5.11 -5.22 10.23
C PHE A 20 -6.62 -5.08 10.44
N ALA A 21 -7.27 -4.19 9.67
CA ALA A 21 -8.71 -4.09 9.69
C ALA A 21 -9.36 -5.20 8.85
N ARG A 22 -10.49 -5.75 9.34
CA ARG A 22 -11.30 -6.78 8.67
C ARG A 22 -12.76 -6.35 8.47
N GLY A 23 -13.02 -5.04 8.57
CA GLY A 23 -14.35 -4.44 8.47
C GLY A 23 -14.94 -4.08 9.83
N ALA A 24 -16.01 -3.29 9.80
CA ALA A 24 -16.75 -2.93 11.01
C ALA A 24 -18.23 -2.73 10.70
N ASP A 25 -19.05 -2.91 11.73
CA ASP A 25 -20.43 -2.46 11.76
C ASP A 25 -20.61 -1.33 12.78
N ALA A 26 -21.86 -0.93 13.05
CA ALA A 26 -22.16 0.15 13.98
C ALA A 26 -21.74 -0.15 15.45
N LYS A 27 -21.45 -1.40 15.78
CA LYS A 27 -21.20 -1.87 17.15
C LYS A 27 -19.80 -2.44 17.36
N THR A 28 -19.20 -3.01 16.33
CA THR A 28 -17.98 -3.80 16.44
C THR A 28 -17.06 -3.57 15.24
N ALA A 29 -15.76 -3.53 15.51
CA ALA A 29 -14.71 -3.58 14.49
C ALA A 29 -13.99 -4.92 14.58
N LYS A 30 -13.90 -5.61 13.44
CA LYS A 30 -13.17 -6.87 13.29
C LYS A 30 -11.73 -6.57 12.92
N LEU A 31 -10.80 -7.16 13.65
CA LEU A 31 -9.38 -6.90 13.52
C LEU A 31 -8.59 -8.22 13.50
N ALA A 32 -7.41 -8.18 12.89
CA ALA A 32 -6.39 -9.19 13.06
C ALA A 32 -5.10 -8.53 13.59
N ALA A 33 -4.33 -9.25 14.39
CA ALA A 33 -2.98 -8.84 14.80
C ALA A 33 -1.96 -9.91 14.37
N LEU A 34 -0.90 -9.50 13.67
CA LEU A 34 0.25 -10.35 13.37
C LEU A 34 1.34 -10.13 14.41
N VAL A 35 1.85 -11.24 14.94
CA VAL A 35 3.05 -11.29 15.80
C VAL A 35 4.03 -12.25 15.16
N VAL A 36 5.30 -11.85 15.10
CA VAL A 36 6.40 -12.70 14.62
C VAL A 36 7.37 -12.89 15.77
N ALA A 37 7.69 -14.12 16.10
CA ALA A 37 8.61 -14.43 17.19
C ALA A 37 9.55 -15.56 16.76
N ASP A 38 10.69 -15.70 17.41
CA ASP A 38 11.54 -16.87 17.20
C ASP A 38 10.77 -18.16 17.54
N ASP A 39 11.08 -19.28 16.86
CA ASP A 39 10.29 -20.53 16.97
C ASP A 39 10.18 -21.08 18.41
N ASP A 40 11.18 -20.79 19.26
CA ASP A 40 11.23 -21.22 20.66
C ASP A 40 10.71 -20.16 21.66
N ALA A 41 10.29 -18.98 21.18
CA ALA A 41 9.81 -17.90 22.03
C ALA A 41 8.38 -18.18 22.53
N GLU A 42 8.14 -17.93 23.83
CA GLU A 42 6.78 -17.94 24.37
C GLU A 42 6.00 -16.73 23.86
N ILE A 43 4.82 -16.97 23.30
CA ILE A 43 3.94 -15.91 22.82
C ILE A 43 3.16 -15.31 24.00
N PRO A 44 3.31 -13.98 24.26
CA PRO A 44 2.57 -13.31 25.32
C PRO A 44 1.06 -13.42 25.16
N GLU A 45 0.34 -13.35 26.28
CA GLU A 45 -1.13 -13.33 26.27
C GLU A 45 -1.64 -12.12 25.47
N PHE A 46 -2.62 -12.37 24.60
CA PHE A 46 -3.36 -11.34 23.89
C PHE A 46 -4.79 -11.26 24.44
N ARG A 47 -5.27 -10.05 24.77
CA ARG A 47 -6.63 -9.82 25.27
C ARG A 47 -7.26 -8.63 24.57
N ALA A 48 -8.53 -8.74 24.18
CA ALA A 48 -9.29 -7.65 23.60
C ALA A 48 -10.24 -7.04 24.64
N ASN A 49 -10.20 -5.72 24.80
CA ASN A 49 -11.06 -4.93 25.68
C ASN A 49 -11.10 -5.44 27.14
N GLY A 50 -9.95 -5.89 27.66
CA GLY A 50 -9.83 -6.41 29.03
C GLY A 50 -10.60 -7.71 29.31
N ARG A 51 -10.99 -8.45 28.26
CA ARG A 51 -11.76 -9.71 28.37
C ARG A 51 -10.85 -10.94 28.41
N ASP A 52 -11.35 -12.05 27.87
CA ASP A 52 -10.71 -13.35 27.77
C ASP A 52 -9.44 -13.31 26.92
N VAL A 53 -8.54 -14.26 27.20
CA VAL A 53 -7.34 -14.50 26.40
C VAL A 53 -7.76 -15.02 25.02
N ILE A 54 -7.23 -14.42 23.97
CA ILE A 54 -7.44 -14.83 22.59
C ILE A 54 -6.30 -15.76 22.19
N ALA A 55 -6.65 -16.95 21.73
CA ALA A 55 -5.67 -17.91 21.25
C ALA A 55 -5.15 -17.49 19.86
N PRO A 56 -3.83 -17.55 19.61
CA PRO A 56 -3.28 -17.31 18.28
C PRO A 56 -3.48 -18.50 17.36
N SER A 57 -3.52 -18.23 16.06
CA SER A 57 -3.38 -19.22 14.98
C SER A 57 -1.99 -19.11 14.37
N LYS A 58 -1.28 -20.23 14.23
CA LYS A 58 0.03 -20.26 13.56
C LYS A 58 -0.16 -20.21 12.06
N LEU A 59 0.38 -19.18 11.40
CA LEU A 59 0.36 -19.04 9.95
C LEU A 59 1.52 -19.78 9.28
N ALA A 60 2.73 -19.65 9.83
CA ALA A 60 3.93 -20.25 9.28
C ALA A 60 5.05 -20.41 10.32
N SER A 61 5.98 -21.32 10.04
CA SER A 61 7.33 -21.37 10.64
C SER A 61 8.35 -21.28 9.50
N LEU A 62 9.09 -20.18 9.42
CA LEU A 62 10.01 -19.88 8.34
C LEU A 62 11.30 -19.29 8.92
N PHE A 63 12.44 -19.86 8.53
CA PHE A 63 13.77 -19.34 8.86
C PHE A 63 14.02 -19.10 10.36
N GLY A 64 13.53 -20.00 11.22
CA GLY A 64 13.68 -19.92 12.67
C GLY A 64 12.67 -19.03 13.37
N ARG A 65 11.65 -18.53 12.65
CA ARG A 65 10.60 -17.67 13.20
C ARG A 65 9.22 -18.24 12.94
N SER A 66 8.35 -18.07 13.92
CA SER A 66 6.93 -18.38 13.86
C SER A 66 6.09 -17.11 13.66
N TYR A 67 5.12 -17.19 12.76
CA TYR A 67 4.20 -16.11 12.44
C TYR A 67 2.82 -16.45 12.98
N TRP A 68 2.28 -15.62 13.87
CA TRP A 68 1.06 -15.85 14.63
C TRP A 68 0.03 -14.78 14.34
N ARG A 69 -1.21 -15.20 14.08
CA ARG A 69 -2.37 -14.32 13.89
C ARG A 69 -3.30 -14.42 15.07
N PHE A 70 -3.75 -13.28 15.59
CA PHE A 70 -4.87 -13.18 16.52
C PHE A 70 -6.03 -12.54 15.81
N ASP A 71 -7.17 -13.22 15.72
CA ASP A 71 -8.42 -12.66 15.20
C ASP A 71 -9.30 -12.23 16.37
N PHE A 72 -9.77 -10.99 16.37
CA PHE A 72 -10.52 -10.43 17.49
C PHE A 72 -11.44 -9.28 17.09
N GLU A 73 -12.32 -8.91 18.02
CA GLU A 73 -13.26 -7.81 17.84
C GLU A 73 -13.09 -6.78 18.96
N LEU A 74 -13.19 -5.51 18.59
CA LEU A 74 -13.27 -4.39 19.52
C LEU A 74 -14.64 -3.71 19.40
N PRO A 75 -15.23 -3.23 20.50
CA PRO A 75 -16.46 -2.45 20.42
C PRO A 75 -16.18 -1.12 19.73
N SER A 76 -17.13 -0.63 18.91
CA SER A 76 -17.06 0.69 18.28
C SER A 76 -16.91 1.78 19.35
N ASN A 77 -15.67 2.23 19.55
CA ASN A 77 -15.29 3.16 20.60
C ASN A 77 -13.98 3.88 20.23
N ARG A 78 -13.87 5.16 20.58
CA ARG A 78 -12.66 5.97 20.35
C ARG A 78 -11.46 5.55 21.20
N VAL A 79 -11.71 4.87 22.31
CA VAL A 79 -10.70 4.41 23.27
C VAL A 79 -10.83 2.91 23.56
N ALA A 80 -11.21 2.11 22.54
CA ALA A 80 -11.14 0.66 22.67
C ALA A 80 -9.70 0.24 22.94
N THR A 81 -9.50 -0.86 23.65
CA THR A 81 -8.15 -1.33 24.00
C THR A 81 -7.96 -2.79 23.68
N TYR A 82 -6.71 -3.18 23.43
CA TYR A 82 -6.27 -4.56 23.55
C TYR A 82 -4.94 -4.57 24.32
N SER A 83 -4.59 -5.69 24.93
CA SER A 83 -3.30 -5.89 25.59
C SER A 83 -2.56 -7.04 24.97
N PHE A 84 -1.24 -6.91 24.91
CA PHE A 84 -0.32 -7.96 24.49
C PHE A 84 0.85 -8.01 25.48
N GLY A 85 0.93 -9.11 26.23
CA GLY A 85 1.79 -9.18 27.41
C GLY A 85 1.41 -8.12 28.45
N ASN A 86 2.38 -7.31 28.86
CA ASN A 86 2.18 -6.24 29.86
C ASN A 86 1.78 -4.89 29.24
N GLU A 87 1.79 -4.78 27.92
CA GLU A 87 1.49 -3.54 27.21
C GLU A 87 0.00 -3.48 26.86
N THR A 88 -0.60 -2.29 27.00
CA THR A 88 -1.97 -2.00 26.58
C THR A 88 -1.96 -0.92 25.51
N TYR A 89 -2.71 -1.14 24.45
CA TYR A 89 -2.79 -0.28 23.29
C TYR A 89 -4.21 0.25 23.15
N GLU A 90 -4.34 1.56 23.00
CA GLU A 90 -5.59 2.20 22.61
C GLU A 90 -5.73 2.16 21.08
N VAL A 91 -6.94 1.86 20.61
CA VAL A 91 -7.32 1.75 19.21
C VAL A 91 -8.65 2.46 19.00
N CYS A 92 -8.67 3.44 18.09
CA CYS A 92 -9.90 4.14 17.73
C CYS A 92 -10.69 3.29 16.72
N THR A 93 -11.78 2.69 17.18
CA THR A 93 -12.66 1.81 16.40
C THR A 93 -14.06 2.40 16.18
N ASP A 94 -14.28 3.64 16.62
CA ASP A 94 -15.45 4.42 16.23
C ASP A 94 -15.33 4.81 14.75
N LEU A 95 -15.93 3.96 13.90
CA LEU A 95 -16.01 4.11 12.45
C LEU A 95 -17.41 4.56 12.01
N GLY A 96 -18.31 4.81 12.98
CA GLY A 96 -19.70 5.23 12.77
C GLY A 96 -19.91 6.74 12.75
N GLY A 97 -19.18 7.47 13.58
CA GLY A 97 -19.24 8.94 13.66
C GLY A 97 -18.13 9.64 12.85
N ASP A 98 -17.58 10.72 13.41
CA ASP A 98 -16.43 11.41 12.84
C ASP A 98 -15.21 10.48 12.86
N LEU A 99 -14.54 10.32 11.72
CA LEU A 99 -13.36 9.45 11.61
C LEU A 99 -12.21 10.16 10.89
N ARG A 100 -10.99 9.69 11.17
CA ARG A 100 -9.77 10.07 10.45
C ARG A 100 -9.09 8.84 9.90
N ILE A 101 -8.65 8.94 8.66
CA ILE A 101 -7.88 7.90 7.96
C ILE A 101 -6.56 8.51 7.53
N GLY A 102 -5.46 7.86 7.88
CA GLY A 102 -4.15 8.17 7.30
C GLY A 102 -3.97 7.39 6.01
N PHE A 103 -3.30 7.96 5.01
CA PHE A 103 -2.85 7.25 3.82
C PHE A 103 -1.36 7.50 3.59
N VAL A 104 -0.62 6.42 3.40
CA VAL A 104 0.84 6.39 3.23
C VAL A 104 1.25 5.46 2.07
N SER A 105 2.31 5.81 1.37
CA SER A 105 2.97 4.96 0.35
C SER A 105 4.44 5.35 0.22
N CYS A 106 5.22 4.54 -0.51
CA CYS A 106 6.64 4.81 -0.82
C CYS A 106 7.45 4.98 0.47
N ASN A 107 7.48 3.91 1.25
CA ASN A 107 8.09 3.82 2.58
C ASN A 107 9.54 3.31 2.50
N GLY A 108 10.37 3.90 1.66
CA GLY A 108 11.78 3.55 1.53
C GLY A 108 12.42 4.24 0.33
N GLN A 109 13.54 3.71 -0.16
CA GLN A 109 14.18 4.09 -1.42
C GLN A 109 14.99 2.90 -1.92
N GLU A 110 15.33 2.87 -3.20
CA GLU A 110 15.92 1.70 -3.87
C GLU A 110 17.31 1.36 -3.33
N ASP A 111 18.13 2.39 -3.06
CA ASP A 111 19.52 2.24 -2.63
C ASP A 111 19.75 2.78 -1.21
N GLY A 112 20.32 1.95 -0.33
CA GLY A 112 20.82 2.36 0.99
C GLY A 112 19.76 2.91 1.94
N ASP A 113 18.48 2.57 1.76
CA ASP A 113 17.40 3.08 2.63
C ASP A 113 17.59 2.73 4.11
N LEU A 114 17.99 1.48 4.39
CA LEU A 114 18.24 1.01 5.74
C LEU A 114 19.53 1.57 6.37
N ASP A 115 20.40 2.21 5.58
CA ASP A 115 21.61 2.88 6.06
C ASP A 115 21.35 4.34 6.50
N ARG A 116 20.15 4.87 6.23
CA ARG A 116 19.77 6.24 6.58
C ARG A 116 19.58 6.39 8.10
N PRO A 117 19.95 7.53 8.69
CA PRO A 117 19.58 7.85 10.07
C PRO A 117 18.05 7.73 10.27
N LEU A 118 17.63 7.03 11.33
CA LEU A 118 16.22 6.79 11.59
C LEU A 118 15.42 8.08 11.78
N GLU A 119 16.01 9.12 12.40
CA GLU A 119 15.35 10.43 12.53
C GLU A 119 15.00 11.06 11.17
N ASP A 120 15.84 10.86 10.16
CA ASP A 120 15.65 11.42 8.83
C ASP A 120 14.71 10.55 8.01
N ARG A 121 14.91 9.23 7.99
CA ARG A 121 14.08 8.26 7.26
C ARG A 121 12.63 8.30 7.73
N ASN A 122 12.42 8.34 9.06
CA ASN A 122 11.11 8.22 9.70
C ASN A 122 10.58 9.55 10.25
N ALA A 123 11.05 10.69 9.74
CA ALA A 123 10.59 12.01 10.16
C ALA A 123 9.06 12.15 10.07
N LEU A 124 8.46 11.74 8.95
CA LEU A 124 7.00 11.81 8.78
C LEU A 124 6.23 10.72 9.52
N TRP A 125 6.82 9.54 9.74
CA TRP A 125 6.22 8.54 10.65
C TRP A 125 6.16 9.05 12.10
N THR A 126 7.21 9.74 12.53
CA THR A 126 7.24 10.42 13.84
C THR A 126 6.15 11.49 13.93
N ASP A 127 5.98 12.28 12.87
CA ASP A 127 4.94 13.28 12.78
C ASP A 127 3.53 12.66 12.79
N LEU A 128 3.29 11.62 11.98
CA LEU A 128 2.03 10.88 11.95
C LEU A 128 1.67 10.31 13.33
N GLY A 129 2.64 9.79 14.07
CA GLY A 129 2.45 9.35 15.46
C GLY A 129 2.06 10.49 16.42
N LYS A 130 2.66 11.67 16.28
CA LYS A 130 2.27 12.86 17.05
C LYS A 130 0.85 13.30 16.70
N GLU A 131 0.46 13.24 15.43
CA GLU A 131 -0.88 13.60 14.98
C GLU A 131 -1.94 12.59 15.43
N HIS A 132 -1.59 11.31 15.46
CA HIS A 132 -2.41 10.25 16.05
C HIS A 132 -2.67 10.51 17.54
N ALA A 133 -1.63 10.88 18.30
CA ALA A 133 -1.75 11.19 19.72
C ALA A 133 -2.62 12.42 20.01
N LYS A 134 -2.66 13.40 19.08
CA LYS A 134 -3.53 14.58 19.20
C LYS A 134 -4.98 14.26 18.89
N GLN A 135 -5.22 13.51 17.82
CA GLN A 135 -6.55 13.10 17.39
C GLN A 135 -6.44 11.75 16.67
N PRO A 136 -6.95 10.65 17.25
CA PRO A 136 -6.72 9.31 16.73
C PRO A 136 -7.16 9.11 15.28
N PHE A 137 -6.36 8.34 14.55
CA PHE A 137 -6.74 7.75 13.27
C PHE A 137 -7.47 6.42 13.54
N SER A 138 -8.56 6.20 12.84
CA SER A 138 -9.32 4.94 12.91
C SER A 138 -8.79 3.88 11.95
N LEU A 139 -8.16 4.29 10.85
CA LEU A 139 -7.56 3.41 9.83
C LEU A 139 -6.27 4.01 9.27
N LEU A 140 -5.36 3.14 8.84
CA LEU A 140 -4.16 3.50 8.08
C LEU A 140 -4.16 2.75 6.75
N LEU A 141 -4.24 3.48 5.65
CA LEU A 141 -4.23 2.91 4.30
C LEU A 141 -2.82 2.96 3.74
N HIS A 142 -2.38 1.82 3.21
CA HIS A 142 -1.04 1.60 2.68
C HIS A 142 -1.15 1.38 1.17
N GLY A 143 -0.79 2.40 0.39
CA GLY A 143 -1.04 2.48 -1.05
C GLY A 143 0.01 1.82 -1.95
N GLY A 144 0.80 0.86 -1.46
CA GLY A 144 1.96 0.31 -2.17
C GLY A 144 3.32 0.81 -1.68
N ASP A 145 4.38 0.09 -2.06
CA ASP A 145 5.79 0.32 -1.71
C ASP A 145 6.00 0.42 -0.20
N GLN A 146 5.48 -0.56 0.55
CA GLN A 146 5.69 -0.57 1.99
C GLN A 146 7.10 -1.02 2.35
N ILE A 147 7.71 -1.78 1.46
CA ILE A 147 9.14 -2.02 1.41
C ILE A 147 9.71 -1.72 0.02
N TYR A 148 11.01 -1.41 -0.04
CA TYR A 148 11.77 -1.32 -1.28
C TYR A 148 12.69 -2.54 -1.37
N ALA A 149 12.19 -3.60 -1.99
CA ALA A 149 12.81 -4.91 -2.01
C ALA A 149 13.86 -5.08 -3.12
N ASP A 150 14.33 -4.01 -3.75
CA ASP A 150 15.23 -4.06 -4.91
C ASP A 150 16.58 -4.73 -4.61
N GLY A 151 17.00 -4.70 -3.35
CA GLY A 151 18.17 -5.46 -2.87
C GLY A 151 18.06 -6.99 -3.04
N VAL A 152 16.89 -7.52 -3.43
CA VAL A 152 16.68 -8.96 -3.67
C VAL A 152 17.64 -9.51 -4.74
N TRP A 153 18.08 -8.68 -5.69
CA TRP A 153 19.06 -9.06 -6.71
C TRP A 153 20.42 -9.46 -6.13
N GLU A 154 20.71 -9.05 -4.90
CA GLU A 154 21.97 -9.30 -4.20
C GLU A 154 21.84 -10.34 -3.07
N CYS A 155 20.66 -10.96 -2.90
CA CYS A 155 20.40 -11.82 -1.74
C CYS A 155 21.15 -13.16 -1.74
N HIS A 156 21.63 -13.63 -2.90
CA HIS A 156 22.34 -14.91 -3.04
C HIS A 156 23.23 -14.94 -4.30
N GLU A 157 24.33 -15.69 -4.26
CA GLU A 157 25.28 -15.81 -5.39
C GLU A 157 24.63 -16.31 -6.68
N ASP A 158 23.66 -17.23 -6.56
CA ASP A 158 22.92 -17.76 -7.70
C ASP A 158 21.98 -16.73 -8.35
N ILE A 159 21.38 -15.84 -7.56
CA ILE A 159 20.55 -14.75 -8.08
C ILE A 159 21.43 -13.72 -8.79
N ILE A 160 22.58 -13.37 -8.19
CA ILE A 160 23.58 -12.48 -8.79
C ILE A 160 24.11 -13.07 -10.11
N ALA A 161 24.39 -14.37 -10.15
CA ALA A 161 24.85 -15.07 -11.34
C ALA A 161 23.77 -15.06 -12.43
N TRP A 162 22.51 -15.34 -12.06
CA TRP A 162 21.38 -15.30 -12.98
C TRP A 162 21.14 -13.89 -13.55
N ASP A 163 21.22 -12.84 -12.74
CA ASP A 163 21.09 -11.48 -13.25
C ASP A 163 22.29 -11.08 -14.14
N LYS A 164 23.48 -11.63 -13.94
CA LYS A 164 24.60 -11.38 -14.89
C LYS A 164 24.53 -12.23 -16.15
N ALA A 165 23.68 -13.26 -16.18
CA ALA A 165 23.60 -14.21 -17.27
C ALA A 165 22.95 -13.64 -18.54
N GLY A 166 23.34 -14.20 -19.69
CA GLY A 166 22.72 -13.89 -20.97
C GLY A 166 21.30 -14.44 -21.08
N ARG A 167 20.48 -13.87 -21.97
CA ARG A 167 19.05 -14.25 -22.13
C ARG A 167 18.80 -15.76 -22.26
N SER A 168 19.62 -16.47 -23.05
CA SER A 168 19.43 -17.91 -23.27
C SER A 168 19.65 -18.72 -21.98
N GLU A 169 20.63 -18.31 -21.18
CA GLU A 169 20.94 -18.95 -19.91
C GLU A 169 19.85 -18.61 -18.88
N ARG A 170 19.45 -17.33 -18.75
CA ARG A 170 18.35 -16.93 -17.86
C ARG A 170 17.05 -17.70 -18.10
N LEU A 171 16.74 -17.99 -19.37
CA LEU A 171 15.57 -18.78 -19.75
C LEU A 171 15.70 -20.28 -19.46
N ALA A 172 16.94 -20.79 -19.41
CA ALA A 172 17.23 -22.19 -19.11
C ALA A 172 17.43 -22.46 -17.61
N THR A 173 17.75 -21.43 -16.81
CA THR A 173 17.93 -21.55 -15.36
C THR A 173 16.60 -21.85 -14.67
N ALA A 174 16.55 -22.97 -13.95
CA ALA A 174 15.45 -23.28 -13.04
C ALA A 174 15.56 -22.48 -11.74
N PHE A 175 14.43 -22.20 -11.10
CA PHE A 175 14.41 -21.63 -9.76
C PHE A 175 14.62 -22.75 -8.73
N SER A 176 15.79 -22.77 -8.09
CA SER A 176 16.15 -23.83 -7.14
C SER A 176 15.54 -23.58 -5.76
N ASP A 177 15.48 -24.62 -4.93
CA ASP A 177 15.04 -24.49 -3.52
C ASP A 177 15.95 -23.53 -2.72
N ILE A 178 17.25 -23.50 -3.03
CA ILE A 178 18.21 -22.58 -2.41
C ILE A 178 17.89 -21.13 -2.79
N MET A 179 17.62 -20.86 -4.07
CA MET A 179 17.18 -19.53 -4.52
C MET A 179 15.86 -19.13 -3.84
N ARG A 180 14.88 -20.04 -3.80
CA ARG A 180 13.59 -19.80 -3.13
C ARG A 180 13.78 -19.40 -1.68
N ASP A 181 14.53 -20.19 -0.92
CA ASP A 181 14.73 -19.96 0.51
C ASP A 181 15.48 -18.64 0.76
N ALA A 182 16.50 -18.33 -0.04
CA ALA A 182 17.23 -17.07 0.06
C ALA A 182 16.36 -15.85 -0.26
N VAL A 183 15.58 -15.91 -1.34
CA VAL A 183 14.70 -14.83 -1.78
C VAL A 183 13.56 -14.61 -0.79
N LEU A 184 12.87 -15.67 -0.35
CA LEU A 184 11.79 -15.54 0.64
C LEU A 184 12.31 -15.01 1.97
N LYS A 185 13.48 -15.50 2.43
CA LYS A 185 14.13 -14.99 3.64
C LYS A 185 14.46 -13.51 3.51
N PHE A 186 14.98 -13.07 2.37
CA PHE A 186 15.26 -11.65 2.10
C PHE A 186 14.00 -10.79 2.30
N TYR A 187 12.88 -11.11 1.66
CA TYR A 187 11.65 -10.32 1.80
C TYR A 187 11.18 -10.26 3.26
N LEU A 188 11.14 -11.40 3.95
CA LEU A 188 10.67 -11.47 5.32
C LEU A 188 11.58 -10.69 6.30
N ASP A 189 12.89 -10.83 6.18
CA ASP A 189 13.83 -10.05 6.97
C ASP A 189 13.69 -8.55 6.69
N HIS A 190 13.48 -8.18 5.42
CA HIS A 190 13.35 -6.79 5.03
C HIS A 190 12.04 -6.17 5.57
N TYR A 191 10.90 -6.89 5.55
CA TYR A 191 9.69 -6.47 6.25
C TYR A 191 9.93 -6.26 7.75
N LEU A 192 10.57 -7.21 8.43
CA LEU A 192 10.84 -7.11 9.87
C LEU A 192 11.80 -5.97 10.21
N ALA A 193 12.80 -5.70 9.35
CA ALA A 193 13.72 -4.58 9.50
C ALA A 193 13.01 -3.22 9.39
N ILE A 194 11.95 -3.13 8.58
CA ILE A 194 11.15 -1.91 8.40
C ILE A 194 10.08 -1.80 9.50
N TYR A 195 9.27 -2.84 9.69
CA TYR A 195 8.16 -2.84 10.64
C TYR A 195 8.63 -2.84 12.09
N GLY A 196 9.84 -3.33 12.37
CA GLY A 196 10.48 -3.28 13.67
C GLY A 196 10.97 -1.88 14.08
N GLN A 197 11.02 -0.91 13.15
CA GLN A 197 11.50 0.44 13.46
C GLN A 197 10.54 1.14 14.45
N PRO A 198 11.05 1.85 15.49
CA PRO A 198 10.23 2.36 16.58
C PRO A 198 9.02 3.21 16.15
N GLN A 199 9.19 4.06 15.13
CA GLN A 199 8.14 4.96 14.64
C GLN A 199 7.05 4.19 13.88
N ILE A 200 7.44 3.19 13.09
CA ILE A 200 6.52 2.38 12.28
C ILE A 200 5.78 1.39 13.18
N ARG A 201 6.50 0.63 14.03
CA ARG A 201 5.87 -0.30 15.00
C ARG A 201 4.88 0.41 15.92
N HIS A 202 5.17 1.66 16.30
CA HIS A 202 4.26 2.46 17.14
C HIS A 202 2.89 2.65 16.49
N MET A 203 2.88 2.97 15.20
CA MET A 203 1.66 3.17 14.40
C MET A 203 0.96 1.85 14.10
N LEU A 204 1.69 0.83 13.61
CA LEU A 204 1.12 -0.46 13.25
C LEU A 204 0.50 -1.21 14.44
N ALA A 205 0.94 -0.95 15.67
CA ALA A 205 0.33 -1.49 16.88
C ALA A 205 -0.93 -0.73 17.36
N ARG A 206 -1.25 0.44 16.79
CA ARG A 206 -2.32 1.33 17.30
C ARG A 206 -3.39 1.68 16.27
N VAL A 207 -3.05 1.66 14.98
CA VAL A 207 -3.96 2.01 13.91
C VAL A 207 -4.13 0.80 12.99
N PRO A 208 -5.34 0.22 12.87
CA PRO A 208 -5.59 -0.88 11.97
C PRO A 208 -5.28 -0.53 10.52
N SER A 209 -4.40 -1.33 9.91
CA SER A 209 -3.95 -1.12 8.53
C SER A 209 -4.81 -1.88 7.51
N LEU A 210 -4.95 -1.28 6.33
CA LEU A 210 -5.40 -1.94 5.11
C LEU A 210 -4.36 -1.65 4.03
N MET A 211 -3.84 -2.70 3.40
CA MET A 211 -2.66 -2.60 2.56
C MET A 211 -2.87 -3.18 1.17
N MET A 212 -2.29 -2.51 0.18
CA MET A 212 -2.04 -3.06 -1.15
C MET A 212 -0.55 -2.97 -1.44
N TRP A 213 -0.04 -3.88 -2.27
CA TRP A 213 1.32 -3.84 -2.78
C TRP A 213 1.46 -3.03 -4.07
N ASP A 214 2.69 -2.61 -4.34
CA ASP A 214 3.15 -2.17 -5.65
C ASP A 214 4.37 -2.97 -6.13
N ASP A 215 5.07 -2.51 -7.16
CA ASP A 215 6.20 -3.22 -7.73
C ASP A 215 7.41 -3.27 -6.79
N HIS A 216 7.75 -2.23 -6.02
CA HIS A 216 8.89 -2.31 -5.10
C HIS A 216 8.68 -3.26 -3.91
N ASP A 217 7.43 -3.66 -3.62
CA ASP A 217 7.17 -4.79 -2.70
C ASP A 217 7.60 -6.15 -3.30
N ILE A 218 7.87 -6.19 -4.60
CA ILE A 218 8.36 -7.32 -5.40
C ILE A 218 9.80 -7.01 -5.86
N PHE A 219 9.95 -6.20 -6.91
CA PHE A 219 11.16 -5.52 -7.34
C PHE A 219 10.79 -4.51 -8.44
N ASP A 220 11.60 -3.46 -8.59
CA ASP A 220 11.45 -2.35 -9.55
C ASP A 220 10.91 -2.81 -10.93
N GLY A 221 9.77 -2.26 -11.33
CA GLY A 221 9.15 -2.45 -12.63
C GLY A 221 8.43 -3.79 -12.84
N TRP A 222 8.14 -4.57 -11.78
CA TRP A 222 7.37 -5.81 -11.92
C TRP A 222 6.05 -5.59 -12.69
N GLY A 223 5.81 -6.40 -13.71
CA GLY A 223 4.70 -6.25 -14.65
C GLY A 223 5.02 -5.44 -15.90
N SER A 224 6.03 -4.56 -15.88
CA SER A 224 6.46 -3.73 -17.03
C SER A 224 7.62 -4.35 -17.83
N HIS A 225 8.38 -5.27 -17.23
CA HIS A 225 9.47 -6.01 -17.88
C HIS A 225 9.06 -6.80 -19.12
N LYS A 226 10.00 -7.10 -20.04
CA LYS A 226 9.70 -7.90 -21.24
C LYS A 226 9.08 -9.26 -20.90
N LYS A 227 8.08 -9.71 -21.67
CA LYS A 227 7.36 -11.00 -21.45
C LYS A 227 8.28 -12.22 -21.27
N TRP A 228 9.41 -12.29 -21.97
CA TRP A 228 10.34 -13.42 -21.83
C TRP A 228 11.03 -13.42 -20.46
N PHE A 229 11.28 -12.25 -19.87
CA PHE A 229 11.91 -12.11 -18.56
C PHE A 229 10.90 -12.48 -17.47
N GLN A 230 9.71 -11.86 -17.49
CA GLN A 230 8.63 -12.18 -16.54
C GLN A 230 8.23 -13.67 -16.61
N GLY A 231 8.32 -14.29 -17.78
CA GLY A 231 8.01 -15.71 -17.97
C GLY A 231 9.13 -16.67 -17.54
N SER A 232 10.33 -16.18 -17.19
CA SER A 232 11.44 -17.04 -16.75
C SER A 232 11.15 -17.69 -15.40
N ALA A 233 11.73 -18.87 -15.14
CA ALA A 233 11.45 -19.61 -13.90
C ALA A 233 11.89 -18.83 -12.65
N VAL A 234 13.07 -18.19 -12.70
CA VAL A 234 13.60 -17.41 -11.58
C VAL A 234 12.74 -16.17 -11.30
N ALA A 235 12.37 -15.38 -12.32
CA ALA A 235 11.55 -14.19 -12.10
C ALA A 235 10.16 -14.51 -11.51
N LYS A 236 9.50 -15.57 -11.98
CA LYS A 236 8.24 -16.06 -11.40
C LYS A 236 8.43 -16.55 -9.96
N GLY A 237 9.51 -17.29 -9.70
CA GLY A 237 9.84 -17.76 -8.36
C GLY A 237 10.08 -16.62 -7.37
N MET A 238 10.74 -15.54 -7.81
CA MET A 238 10.90 -14.33 -7.00
C MET A 238 9.56 -13.66 -6.71
N PHE A 239 8.69 -13.54 -7.71
CA PHE A 239 7.32 -13.05 -7.52
C PHE A 239 6.52 -13.92 -6.54
N ASP A 240 6.59 -15.25 -6.64
CA ASP A 240 5.91 -16.16 -5.73
C ASP A 240 6.38 -15.97 -4.27
N CYS A 241 7.69 -15.75 -4.08
CA CYS A 241 8.26 -15.44 -2.76
C CYS A 241 7.77 -14.08 -2.24
N ALA A 242 7.77 -13.04 -3.08
CA ALA A 242 7.25 -11.71 -2.74
C ALA A 242 5.77 -11.78 -2.36
N ARG A 243 4.96 -12.53 -3.13
CA ARG A 243 3.54 -12.78 -2.87
C ARG A 243 3.32 -13.46 -1.53
N GLN A 244 4.12 -14.48 -1.20
CA GLN A 244 4.04 -15.16 0.08
C GLN A 244 4.37 -14.21 1.23
N ALA A 245 5.44 -13.41 1.10
CA ALA A 245 5.81 -12.40 2.10
C ALA A 245 4.73 -11.32 2.25
N PHE A 246 4.15 -10.83 1.15
CA PHE A 246 3.03 -9.87 1.16
C PHE A 246 1.80 -10.42 1.87
N CYS A 247 1.36 -11.65 1.54
CA CYS A 247 0.23 -12.28 2.20
C CYS A 247 0.45 -12.37 3.72
N LEU A 248 1.67 -12.73 4.13
CA LEU A 248 2.02 -12.89 5.54
C LEU A 248 2.12 -11.54 6.27
N MET A 249 2.85 -10.58 5.71
CA MET A 249 3.25 -9.34 6.39
C MET A 249 2.28 -8.17 6.18
N GLN A 250 1.60 -8.09 5.05
CA GLN A 250 0.67 -6.99 4.72
C GLN A 250 -0.80 -7.39 4.77
N LEU A 251 -1.11 -8.68 4.61
CA LEU A 251 -2.48 -9.20 4.76
C LEU A 251 -2.69 -10.03 6.02
N GLY A 252 -1.63 -10.43 6.76
CA GLY A 252 -1.74 -11.25 7.97
C GLY A 252 -2.36 -12.62 7.69
N CYS A 253 -1.94 -13.29 6.61
CA CYS A 253 -2.53 -14.55 6.15
C CYS A 253 -1.51 -15.42 5.37
N THR A 254 -1.92 -16.60 4.91
CA THR A 254 -1.14 -17.39 3.94
C THR A 254 -1.82 -17.34 2.57
N PRO A 255 -1.08 -17.56 1.46
CA PRO A 255 -1.68 -17.62 0.11
C PRO A 255 -2.85 -18.61 -0.01
N ASP A 256 -2.84 -19.68 0.79
CA ASP A 256 -3.89 -20.72 0.82
C ASP A 256 -5.08 -20.40 1.75
N ASP A 257 -4.98 -19.37 2.62
CA ASP A 257 -6.01 -18.98 3.60
C ASP A 257 -6.18 -17.46 3.59
N LEU A 258 -6.68 -16.94 2.48
CA LEU A 258 -6.87 -15.50 2.29
C LEU A 258 -8.02 -14.98 3.17
N PRO A 259 -7.92 -13.76 3.72
CA PRO A 259 -9.00 -13.18 4.52
C PRO A 259 -10.25 -12.94 3.67
N ASP A 260 -11.44 -12.95 4.28
CA ASP A 260 -12.74 -12.84 3.59
C ASP A 260 -12.88 -11.57 2.71
N MET A 261 -12.14 -10.51 3.04
CA MET A 261 -12.09 -9.27 2.26
C MET A 261 -11.49 -9.44 0.86
N VAL A 262 -10.64 -10.46 0.64
CA VAL A 262 -10.05 -10.76 -0.68
C VAL A 262 -11.07 -11.51 -1.52
N LYS A 263 -11.38 -10.95 -2.69
CA LYS A 263 -12.50 -11.39 -3.52
C LYS A 263 -12.22 -12.69 -4.27
N ASP A 264 -11.03 -12.81 -4.85
CA ASP A 264 -10.64 -14.00 -5.60
C ASP A 264 -10.21 -15.12 -4.64
N ARG A 265 -11.09 -16.10 -4.41
CA ARG A 265 -10.81 -17.21 -3.51
C ARG A 265 -9.82 -18.24 -4.07
N GLU A 266 -9.54 -18.18 -5.37
CA GLU A 266 -8.45 -18.96 -5.98
C GLU A 266 -7.07 -18.37 -5.68
N GLY A 267 -7.01 -17.13 -5.19
CA GLY A 267 -5.76 -16.46 -4.91
C GLY A 267 -4.92 -16.25 -6.16
N ILE A 268 -5.53 -15.95 -7.31
CA ILE A 268 -4.81 -15.46 -8.50
C ILE A 268 -4.70 -13.93 -8.39
N SER A 269 -5.81 -13.25 -8.14
CA SER A 269 -5.84 -11.83 -7.77
C SER A 269 -5.88 -11.65 -6.25
N LEU A 270 -5.28 -10.59 -5.72
CA LEU A 270 -5.36 -10.18 -4.32
C LEU A 270 -6.26 -8.96 -4.11
N GLY A 271 -7.11 -8.65 -5.09
CA GLY A 271 -8.06 -7.54 -4.99
C GLY A 271 -9.02 -7.74 -3.81
N TRP A 272 -9.25 -6.68 -3.04
CA TRP A 272 -10.04 -6.75 -1.83
C TRP A 272 -10.98 -5.56 -1.65
N ARG A 273 -12.04 -5.80 -0.87
CA ARG A 273 -12.95 -4.77 -0.37
C ARG A 273 -13.20 -4.96 1.12
N THR A 274 -13.21 -3.85 1.85
CA THR A 274 -13.63 -3.82 3.25
C THR A 274 -14.68 -2.75 3.46
N ASP A 275 -15.79 -3.12 4.12
CA ASP A 275 -16.93 -2.24 4.37
C ASP A 275 -16.91 -1.75 5.83
N PHE A 276 -17.23 -0.46 6.00
CA PHE A 276 -17.39 0.23 7.28
C PHE A 276 -18.67 1.08 7.25
N PRO A 277 -19.20 1.54 8.40
CA PRO A 277 -20.37 2.40 8.40
C PRO A 277 -20.13 3.69 7.59
N GLY A 278 -20.85 3.88 6.49
CA GLY A 278 -20.79 5.07 5.63
C GLY A 278 -19.58 5.16 4.69
N VAL A 279 -18.70 4.17 4.66
CA VAL A 279 -17.54 4.14 3.73
C VAL A 279 -17.12 2.71 3.40
N SER A 280 -16.84 2.45 2.13
CA SER A 280 -16.24 1.21 1.64
C SER A 280 -14.87 1.51 1.04
N ILE A 281 -13.88 0.69 1.38
CA ILE A 281 -12.52 0.80 0.87
C ILE A 281 -12.28 -0.37 -0.08
N VAL A 282 -11.89 -0.05 -1.31
CA VAL A 282 -11.70 -1.02 -2.38
C VAL A 282 -10.27 -0.87 -2.89
N ALA A 283 -9.53 -1.96 -3.00
CA ALA A 283 -8.24 -2.00 -3.66
C ALA A 283 -8.23 -3.12 -4.71
N PRO A 284 -8.18 -2.80 -6.01
CA PRO A 284 -7.84 -3.78 -7.03
C PRO A 284 -6.39 -4.23 -6.88
N ASP A 285 -6.08 -5.42 -7.39
CA ASP A 285 -4.70 -5.89 -7.49
C ASP A 285 -4.14 -5.54 -8.86
N LEU A 286 -3.14 -4.65 -8.85
CA LEU A 286 -2.50 -4.15 -10.06
C LEU A 286 -1.19 -4.88 -10.37
N ARG A 287 -0.83 -5.94 -9.64
CA ARG A 287 0.48 -6.62 -9.76
C ARG A 287 0.40 -8.12 -10.03
N SER A 288 -0.56 -8.87 -9.47
CA SER A 288 -0.56 -10.34 -9.62
C SER A 288 -0.68 -10.81 -11.06
N GLU A 289 -1.59 -10.20 -11.82
CA GLU A 289 -1.89 -10.59 -13.21
C GLU A 289 -1.27 -9.62 -14.23
N ARG A 290 -0.51 -8.63 -13.77
CA ARG A 290 0.00 -7.55 -14.61
C ARG A 290 0.93 -8.11 -15.68
N THR A 291 0.77 -7.60 -16.89
CA THR A 291 1.69 -7.83 -18.01
C THR A 291 2.08 -6.50 -18.63
N PRO A 292 3.06 -6.46 -19.56
CA PRO A 292 3.48 -5.19 -20.17
C PRO A 292 2.39 -4.49 -21.01
N ASN A 293 1.24 -5.14 -21.18
CA ASN A 293 0.13 -4.61 -21.96
C ASN A 293 -1.17 -4.52 -21.15
N ASP A 294 -1.21 -5.06 -19.93
CA ASP A 294 -2.43 -5.22 -19.15
C ASP A 294 -2.09 -4.94 -17.67
N VAL A 295 -2.75 -3.97 -17.07
CA VAL A 295 -2.63 -3.58 -15.65
C VAL A 295 -3.29 -4.63 -14.75
N MET A 296 -4.50 -5.09 -15.12
CA MET A 296 -5.23 -6.15 -14.44
C MET A 296 -5.55 -7.30 -15.40
N GLY A 297 -5.55 -8.52 -14.88
CA GLY A 297 -5.93 -9.71 -15.64
C GLY A 297 -7.42 -10.03 -15.59
N ALA A 298 -7.75 -11.26 -15.97
CA ALA A 298 -9.13 -11.70 -16.07
C ALA A 298 -9.82 -11.78 -14.70
N HIS A 299 -9.10 -12.16 -13.64
CA HIS A 299 -9.65 -12.27 -12.30
C HIS A 299 -9.90 -10.87 -11.72
N GLY A 300 -8.93 -9.96 -11.83
CA GLY A 300 -9.11 -8.55 -11.43
C GLY A 300 -10.28 -7.88 -12.14
N TRP A 301 -10.44 -8.10 -13.46
CA TRP A 301 -11.56 -7.55 -14.24
C TRP A 301 -12.91 -8.21 -14.01
N ARG A 302 -12.94 -9.44 -13.50
CA ARG A 302 -14.15 -10.11 -13.02
C ARG A 302 -14.58 -9.51 -11.68
N ASP A 303 -13.63 -9.32 -10.78
CA ASP A 303 -13.88 -9.05 -9.37
C ASP A 303 -14.09 -7.56 -9.06
N LEU A 304 -13.34 -6.65 -9.68
CA LEU A 304 -13.46 -5.21 -9.42
C LEU A 304 -14.87 -4.67 -9.70
N PRO A 305 -15.52 -4.93 -10.86
CA PRO A 305 -16.88 -4.49 -11.08
C PRO A 305 -17.86 -5.04 -10.04
N GLU A 306 -17.70 -6.31 -9.63
CA GLU A 306 -18.57 -6.92 -8.62
C GLU A 306 -18.36 -6.26 -7.25
N MET A 307 -17.11 -6.02 -6.84
CA MET A 307 -16.78 -5.31 -5.60
C MET A 307 -17.38 -3.91 -5.56
N LEU A 308 -17.37 -3.17 -6.68
CA LEU A 308 -17.94 -1.82 -6.74
C LEU A 308 -19.47 -1.81 -6.79
N LYS A 309 -20.09 -2.70 -7.59
CA LYS A 309 -21.56 -2.76 -7.77
C LYS A 309 -22.31 -3.25 -6.53
N THR A 310 -21.61 -3.93 -5.62
CA THR A 310 -22.18 -4.49 -4.39
C THR A 310 -21.75 -3.71 -3.13
N VAL A 311 -21.20 -2.51 -3.30
CA VAL A 311 -21.00 -1.56 -2.20
C VAL A 311 -22.37 -1.23 -1.59
N PRO A 312 -22.51 -1.17 -0.25
CA PRO A 312 -23.77 -0.79 0.38
C PRO A 312 -24.25 0.60 -0.02
N ASP A 313 -25.55 0.75 -0.29
CA ASP A 313 -26.17 2.04 -0.62
C ASP A 313 -25.83 3.11 0.44
N GLY A 314 -25.47 4.30 -0.02
CA GLY A 314 -25.10 5.43 0.84
C GLY A 314 -23.66 5.42 1.33
N ASN A 315 -22.89 4.35 1.13
CA ASN A 315 -21.45 4.38 1.41
C ASN A 315 -20.70 5.22 0.35
N ARG A 316 -19.74 6.03 0.81
CA ARG A 316 -18.68 6.58 -0.05
C ARG A 316 -17.69 5.47 -0.40
N ILE A 317 -17.12 5.52 -1.60
CA ILE A 317 -16.04 4.61 -2.04
C ILE A 317 -14.69 5.34 -1.98
N LEU A 318 -13.76 4.77 -1.21
CA LEU A 318 -12.34 5.09 -1.31
C LEU A 318 -11.66 3.99 -2.14
N LEU A 319 -11.32 4.30 -3.39
CA LEU A 319 -10.74 3.34 -4.33
C LEU A 319 -9.23 3.56 -4.41
N MET A 320 -8.47 2.60 -3.90
CA MET A 320 -7.02 2.64 -3.95
C MET A 320 -6.52 2.22 -5.33
N SER A 321 -5.42 2.80 -5.78
CA SER A 321 -4.70 2.39 -7.00
C SER A 321 -3.24 2.68 -6.74
N SER A 322 -2.38 1.66 -6.73
CA SER A 322 -0.97 1.80 -6.35
C SER A 322 -0.26 2.83 -7.24
N VAL A 323 -0.51 2.75 -8.55
CA VAL A 323 -0.14 3.78 -9.53
C VAL A 323 -1.29 4.78 -9.79
N PRO A 324 -1.02 6.09 -9.97
CA PRO A 324 -2.05 7.10 -10.27
C PRO A 324 -2.85 6.86 -11.55
N VAL A 325 -4.19 6.87 -11.44
CA VAL A 325 -5.13 6.70 -12.58
C VAL A 325 -5.20 7.96 -13.44
N ILE A 326 -5.14 9.14 -12.82
CA ILE A 326 -5.08 10.44 -13.48
C ILE A 326 -3.63 10.92 -13.44
N GLY A 327 -3.07 11.18 -14.62
CA GLY A 327 -1.66 11.51 -14.76
C GLY A 327 -1.40 12.42 -15.96
N PRO A 328 -0.14 12.87 -16.11
CA PRO A 328 0.28 13.69 -17.23
C PRO A 328 0.31 12.85 -18.51
N ARG A 329 0.28 13.50 -19.67
CA ARG A 329 0.41 12.80 -20.94
C ARG A 329 1.82 12.25 -21.13
N LEU A 330 1.98 10.92 -21.07
CA LEU A 330 3.31 10.29 -21.05
C LEU A 330 4.11 10.49 -22.32
N SER A 331 3.45 10.65 -23.48
CA SER A 331 4.17 10.92 -24.75
C SER A 331 5.00 12.21 -24.69
N LEU A 332 4.63 13.16 -23.84
CA LEU A 332 5.40 14.39 -23.63
C LEU A 332 6.54 14.20 -22.63
N ILE A 333 6.35 13.33 -21.65
CA ILE A 333 7.39 12.96 -20.69
C ILE A 333 8.48 12.14 -21.40
N GLU A 334 8.08 11.16 -22.21
CA GLU A 334 8.96 10.34 -23.06
C GLU A 334 9.86 11.24 -23.95
N MET A 335 9.26 12.25 -24.61
CA MET A 335 10.01 13.22 -25.44
C MET A 335 11.11 13.97 -24.65
N VAL A 336 10.84 14.33 -23.40
CA VAL A 336 11.83 15.02 -22.54
C VAL A 336 12.88 14.04 -22.01
N LEU A 337 12.47 12.83 -21.62
CA LEU A 337 13.36 11.82 -21.05
C LEU A 337 14.29 11.19 -22.09
N HIS A 338 13.92 11.17 -23.38
CA HIS A 338 14.79 10.75 -24.48
C HIS A 338 16.03 11.64 -24.69
N LEU A 339 16.10 12.79 -24.02
CA LEU A 339 17.31 13.63 -23.98
C LEU A 339 18.32 13.16 -22.90
N SER A 340 17.99 12.13 -22.11
CA SER A 340 18.79 11.60 -21.01
C SER A 340 19.42 10.24 -21.35
N PRO A 341 20.67 9.98 -20.92
CA PRO A 341 21.35 8.69 -21.14
C PRO A 341 20.73 7.49 -20.38
N ARG A 342 19.72 7.70 -19.53
CA ARG A 342 18.98 6.64 -18.80
C ARG A 342 17.61 6.32 -19.42
N ALA A 343 17.40 6.62 -20.70
CA ALA A 343 16.11 6.48 -21.39
C ALA A 343 15.40 5.13 -21.19
N GLN A 344 16.15 4.03 -21.03
CA GLN A 344 15.56 2.70 -20.90
C GLN A 344 14.88 2.43 -19.55
N LYS A 345 15.44 2.92 -18.41
CA LYS A 345 14.76 2.83 -17.11
C LYS A 345 13.46 3.65 -17.14
N TYR A 346 13.53 4.85 -17.71
CA TYR A 346 12.36 5.70 -17.89
C TYR A 346 11.28 5.12 -18.82
N GLU A 347 11.64 4.31 -19.81
CA GLU A 347 10.65 3.66 -20.69
C GLU A 347 9.83 2.62 -19.93
N ASP A 348 10.45 1.87 -19.03
CA ASP A 348 9.77 0.90 -18.17
C ASP A 348 8.88 1.61 -17.13
N ASP A 349 9.38 2.67 -16.47
CA ASP A 349 8.58 3.51 -15.54
C ASP A 349 7.33 4.11 -16.21
N LEU A 350 7.49 4.63 -17.44
CA LEU A 350 6.38 5.18 -18.22
C LEU A 350 5.40 4.09 -18.66
N ARG A 351 5.88 2.88 -18.89
CA ARG A 351 5.02 1.76 -19.25
C ARG A 351 4.14 1.34 -18.08
N ASP A 352 4.64 1.49 -16.86
CA ASP A 352 3.97 1.06 -15.64
C ASP A 352 2.69 1.84 -15.30
N GLN A 353 2.57 3.06 -15.84
CA GLN A 353 1.46 3.94 -15.55
C GLN A 353 0.19 3.61 -16.36
N TRP A 354 -0.99 3.96 -15.81
CA TRP A 354 -2.28 3.86 -16.52
C TRP A 354 -2.29 4.61 -17.86
N GLN A 355 -1.54 5.72 -17.94
CA GLN A 355 -1.50 6.57 -19.12
C GLN A 355 -0.59 6.02 -20.24
N SER A 356 0.03 4.86 -20.02
CA SER A 356 0.77 4.14 -21.06
C SER A 356 -0.11 3.86 -22.27
N ARG A 357 0.44 4.07 -23.48
CA ARG A 357 -0.27 3.77 -24.74
C ARG A 357 -0.73 2.31 -24.83
N TRP A 358 -0.02 1.41 -24.15
CA TRP A 358 -0.33 -0.02 -24.10
C TRP A 358 -1.58 -0.29 -23.26
N HIS A 359 -1.80 0.52 -22.22
CA HIS A 359 -2.92 0.38 -21.26
C HIS A 359 -4.14 1.21 -21.66
N ARG A 360 -4.10 1.97 -22.76
CA ARG A 360 -5.16 2.94 -23.11
C ARG A 360 -6.57 2.35 -23.13
N ARG A 361 -6.78 1.17 -23.70
CA ARG A 361 -8.11 0.54 -23.75
C ARG A 361 -8.61 0.17 -22.37
N GLU A 362 -7.71 -0.36 -21.56
CA GLU A 362 -7.98 -0.77 -20.19
C GLU A 362 -8.23 0.44 -19.28
N TRP A 363 -7.47 1.50 -19.44
CA TRP A 363 -7.67 2.76 -18.75
C TRP A 363 -9.03 3.38 -19.08
N CYS A 364 -9.44 3.38 -20.36
CA CYS A 364 -10.79 3.81 -20.75
C CYS A 364 -11.86 2.94 -20.06
N ARG A 365 -11.69 1.61 -20.07
CA ARG A 365 -12.63 0.67 -19.41
C ARG A 365 -12.73 0.95 -17.91
N PHE A 366 -11.61 1.24 -17.24
CA PHE A 366 -11.58 1.56 -15.82
C PHE A 366 -12.34 2.86 -15.52
N LEU A 367 -12.10 3.90 -16.31
CA LEU A 367 -12.77 5.19 -16.14
C LEU A 367 -14.27 5.12 -16.45
N GLU A 368 -14.67 4.34 -17.47
CA GLU A 368 -16.07 4.06 -17.76
C GLU A 368 -16.76 3.31 -16.62
N LEU A 369 -16.08 2.33 -16.02
CA LEU A 369 -16.59 1.60 -14.86
C LEU A 369 -16.81 2.54 -13.66
N ILE A 370 -15.81 3.34 -13.27
CA ILE A 370 -16.00 4.24 -12.12
C ILE A 370 -17.01 5.37 -12.41
N GLU A 371 -17.15 5.80 -13.67
CA GLU A 371 -18.21 6.72 -14.10
C GLU A 371 -19.60 6.08 -13.94
N GLU A 372 -19.77 4.82 -14.37
CA GLU A 372 -21.00 4.03 -14.20
C GLU A 372 -21.35 3.92 -12.71
N ILE A 373 -20.40 3.51 -11.87
CA ILE A 373 -20.63 3.36 -10.42
C ILE A 373 -20.98 4.70 -9.76
N ALA A 374 -20.28 5.78 -10.12
CA ALA A 374 -20.54 7.09 -9.52
C ALA A 374 -21.92 7.64 -9.89
N ASN A 375 -22.39 7.44 -11.12
CA ASN A 375 -23.62 8.07 -11.61
C ASN A 375 -24.85 7.14 -11.56
N GLU A 376 -24.71 5.86 -11.86
CA GLU A 376 -25.84 4.92 -11.92
C GLU A 376 -26.12 4.27 -10.55
N HIS A 377 -25.09 4.06 -9.74
CA HIS A 377 -25.22 3.55 -8.36
C HIS A 377 -25.16 4.67 -7.30
N ASP A 378 -25.06 5.93 -7.73
CA ASP A 378 -25.06 7.14 -6.89
C ASP A 378 -24.03 7.15 -5.74
N HIS A 379 -22.87 6.51 -5.94
CA HIS A 379 -21.77 6.60 -4.97
C HIS A 379 -20.90 7.84 -5.17
N GLU A 380 -20.41 8.41 -4.08
CA GLU A 380 -19.26 9.33 -4.12
C GLU A 380 -17.98 8.51 -4.17
N ILE A 381 -17.06 8.81 -5.11
CA ILE A 381 -15.82 8.06 -5.29
C ILE A 381 -14.61 9.00 -5.13
N THR A 382 -13.63 8.56 -4.34
CA THR A 382 -12.32 9.21 -4.25
C THR A 382 -11.22 8.19 -4.51
N LEU A 383 -10.36 8.48 -5.49
CA LEU A 383 -9.20 7.67 -5.82
C LEU A 383 -8.03 8.05 -4.91
N LEU A 384 -7.32 7.07 -4.37
CA LEU A 384 -6.13 7.24 -3.54
C LEU A 384 -4.94 6.52 -4.19
N SER A 385 -3.82 7.23 -4.39
CA SER A 385 -2.66 6.66 -5.09
C SER A 385 -1.30 7.07 -4.52
N GLY A 386 -0.31 6.21 -4.75
CA GLY A 386 1.08 6.35 -4.36
C GLY A 386 2.03 6.53 -5.54
N GLU A 387 3.16 5.80 -5.51
CA GLU A 387 4.18 5.60 -6.56
C GLU A 387 5.05 6.82 -6.95
N ILE A 388 4.47 7.96 -7.31
CA ILE A 388 5.20 8.97 -8.10
C ILE A 388 6.13 9.92 -7.31
N HIS A 389 6.41 9.63 -6.03
CA HIS A 389 7.26 10.35 -5.08
C HIS A 389 6.95 11.85 -4.87
N VAL A 390 5.75 12.28 -5.26
CA VAL A 390 5.27 13.66 -5.14
C VAL A 390 3.81 13.70 -4.69
N ALA A 391 3.44 14.78 -4.02
CA ALA A 391 2.03 15.06 -3.73
C ALA A 391 1.38 15.81 -4.90
N THR A 392 0.20 15.35 -5.31
CA THR A 392 -0.63 16.01 -6.33
C THR A 392 -2.10 15.62 -6.15
N ARG A 393 -2.97 16.22 -6.94
CA ARG A 393 -4.36 15.78 -7.07
C ARG A 393 -4.83 15.88 -8.51
N GLY A 394 -5.87 15.14 -8.85
CA GLY A 394 -6.56 15.22 -10.13
C GLY A 394 -8.08 15.26 -9.93
N THR A 395 -8.79 15.68 -10.97
CA THR A 395 -10.23 15.46 -11.08
C THR A 395 -10.56 14.75 -12.38
N PHE A 396 -11.54 13.87 -12.33
CA PHE A 396 -12.18 13.26 -13.48
C PHE A 396 -13.63 13.74 -13.51
N GLU A 397 -13.96 14.58 -14.47
CA GLU A 397 -15.32 15.11 -14.63
C GLU A 397 -16.16 14.09 -15.39
N THR A 398 -17.15 13.52 -14.69
CA THR A 398 -18.14 12.62 -15.29
C THR A 398 -19.38 13.41 -15.70
N LYS A 399 -20.39 12.74 -16.28
CA LYS A 399 -21.65 13.40 -16.66
C LYS A 399 -22.41 14.05 -15.50
N GLY A 400 -22.28 13.53 -14.27
CA GLY A 400 -23.06 13.99 -13.11
C GLY A 400 -22.24 14.32 -11.86
N LYS A 401 -21.00 13.80 -11.74
CA LYS A 401 -20.15 13.97 -10.56
C LYS A 401 -18.70 14.27 -10.93
N THR A 402 -17.97 14.86 -9.99
CA THR A 402 -16.51 15.03 -10.08
C THR A 402 -15.82 13.98 -9.20
N ILE A 403 -15.06 13.07 -9.80
CA ILE A 403 -14.26 12.10 -9.06
C ILE A 403 -12.89 12.71 -8.75
N HIS A 404 -12.53 12.73 -7.47
CA HIS A 404 -11.23 13.23 -7.02
C HIS A 404 -10.18 12.11 -7.01
N GLN A 405 -8.98 12.38 -7.52
CA GLN A 405 -7.79 11.60 -7.22
C GLN A 405 -6.87 12.37 -6.30
N LEU A 406 -6.44 11.73 -5.22
CA LEU A 406 -5.51 12.26 -4.24
C LEU A 406 -4.26 11.40 -4.26
N VAL A 407 -3.11 12.03 -4.54
CA VAL A 407 -1.83 11.34 -4.57
C VAL A 407 -1.00 11.81 -3.41
N ALA A 408 -0.57 10.89 -2.57
CA ALA A 408 0.37 11.15 -1.50
C ALA A 408 1.45 10.09 -1.52
N SER A 409 2.62 10.48 -2.05
CA SER A 409 3.70 9.55 -2.33
C SER A 409 5.01 10.07 -1.74
N GLY A 410 5.59 9.22 -0.89
CA GLY A 410 6.86 9.43 -0.19
C GLY A 410 6.70 9.73 1.30
N ILE A 411 6.22 8.77 2.11
CA ILE A 411 6.32 8.89 3.58
C ILE A 411 7.78 8.85 4.05
N SER A 412 8.61 8.04 3.38
CA SER A 412 10.05 7.94 3.63
C SER A 412 10.90 8.16 2.38
N HIS A 413 10.35 7.89 1.18
CA HIS A 413 11.05 8.09 -0.09
C HIS A 413 11.43 9.55 -0.29
N THR A 414 12.66 9.79 -0.68
CA THR A 414 13.16 11.14 -0.92
C THR A 414 12.41 11.76 -2.10
N ALA A 415 11.89 12.98 -1.90
CA ALA A 415 11.20 13.68 -2.98
C ALA A 415 12.17 13.97 -4.14
N PRO A 416 11.70 13.89 -5.40
CA PRO A 416 12.54 14.21 -6.54
C PRO A 416 12.96 15.69 -6.51
N PRO A 417 14.02 16.07 -7.24
CA PRO A 417 14.47 17.46 -7.30
C PRO A 417 13.33 18.41 -7.68
N ALA A 418 13.24 19.57 -7.03
CA ALA A 418 12.17 20.54 -7.29
C ALA A 418 12.10 21.01 -8.75
N THR A 419 13.23 20.99 -9.48
CA THR A 419 13.30 21.25 -10.91
C THR A 419 12.54 20.22 -11.73
N PHE A 420 12.63 18.94 -11.37
CA PHE A 420 11.90 17.85 -12.01
C PHE A 420 10.38 18.03 -11.84
N ALA A 421 9.92 18.30 -10.61
CA ALA A 421 8.51 18.57 -10.35
C ALA A 421 7.97 19.81 -11.12
N ARG A 422 8.80 20.86 -11.30
CA ARG A 422 8.43 22.01 -12.13
C ARG A 422 8.29 21.64 -13.61
N VAL A 423 9.20 20.82 -14.14
CA VAL A 423 9.11 20.32 -15.53
C VAL A 423 7.86 19.48 -15.73
N LEU A 424 7.58 18.53 -14.83
CA LEU A 424 6.34 17.76 -14.85
C LEU A 424 5.10 18.67 -14.77
N GLY A 425 5.15 19.71 -13.94
CA GLY A 425 4.07 20.70 -13.81
C GLY A 425 3.78 21.45 -15.11
N LEU A 426 4.81 21.76 -15.93
CA LEU A 426 4.62 22.38 -17.25
C LEU A 426 3.93 21.44 -18.23
N LEU A 427 4.20 20.14 -18.14
CA LEU A 427 3.60 19.11 -19.00
C LEU A 427 2.17 18.74 -18.56
N ALA A 428 1.85 18.92 -17.29
CA ALA A 428 0.54 18.58 -16.72
C ALA A 428 -0.64 19.41 -17.29
N TRP A 429 -0.39 20.60 -17.86
CA TRP A 429 -1.43 21.36 -18.57
C TRP A 429 -1.93 20.59 -19.80
N ILE A 430 -1.04 19.89 -20.51
CA ILE A 430 -1.44 19.05 -21.65
C ILE A 430 -1.89 17.69 -21.10
N GLY A 431 -2.99 17.71 -20.35
CA GLY A 431 -3.64 16.52 -19.83
C GLY A 431 -4.03 15.57 -20.95
N GLU A 432 -4.10 14.30 -20.63
CA GLU A 432 -4.58 13.29 -21.56
C GLU A 432 -6.01 12.92 -21.17
N ASN A 433 -6.98 13.25 -22.04
CA ASN A 433 -8.38 12.88 -21.83
C ASN A 433 -8.65 11.55 -22.53
N PRO A 434 -8.74 10.42 -21.79
CA PRO A 434 -8.99 9.12 -22.39
C PRO A 434 -10.38 8.98 -22.98
N LEU A 435 -11.36 9.62 -22.33
CA LEU A 435 -12.76 9.55 -22.69
C LEU A 435 -13.23 10.88 -23.30
N PRO A 436 -13.81 10.88 -24.52
CA PRO A 436 -14.35 12.11 -25.12
C PRO A 436 -15.44 12.75 -24.24
N GLY A 437 -15.32 14.07 -24.03
CA GLY A 437 -16.29 14.87 -23.27
C GLY A 437 -16.23 14.72 -21.74
N ARG A 438 -15.27 13.94 -21.21
CA ARG A 438 -15.11 13.64 -19.78
C ARG A 438 -13.66 13.91 -19.36
N PRO A 439 -13.30 15.18 -19.11
CA PRO A 439 -11.91 15.57 -18.92
C PRO A 439 -11.31 15.01 -17.63
N THR A 440 -10.03 14.65 -17.71
CA THR A 440 -9.19 14.32 -16.56
C THR A 440 -8.12 15.40 -16.40
N GLU A 441 -8.14 16.13 -15.29
CA GLU A 441 -7.29 17.29 -15.09
C GLU A 441 -6.47 17.15 -13.82
N LEU A 442 -5.15 17.27 -13.94
CA LEU A 442 -4.29 17.43 -12.77
C LEU A 442 -4.44 18.85 -12.22
N LYS A 443 -4.50 18.97 -10.89
CA LYS A 443 -4.71 20.23 -10.19
C LYS A 443 -3.63 20.43 -9.12
N PRO A 444 -3.28 21.68 -8.79
CA PRO A 444 -2.45 21.95 -7.63
C PRO A 444 -3.16 21.55 -6.34
N LEU A 445 -2.37 21.20 -5.32
CA LEU A 445 -2.86 21.08 -3.94
C LEU A 445 -3.49 22.42 -3.47
N PRO A 446 -4.42 22.40 -2.50
CA PRO A 446 -5.06 23.61 -1.99
C PRO A 446 -4.04 24.71 -1.64
N GLU A 447 -4.27 25.92 -2.15
CA GLU A 447 -3.41 27.12 -1.97
C GLU A 447 -1.95 26.99 -2.45
N ARG A 448 -1.60 25.92 -3.18
CA ARG A 448 -0.26 25.73 -3.73
C ARG A 448 -0.21 26.16 -5.19
N LYS A 449 0.95 26.66 -5.61
CA LYS A 449 1.25 26.95 -7.02
C LYS A 449 1.97 25.75 -7.63
N GLY A 450 1.54 25.35 -8.82
CA GLY A 450 2.09 24.20 -9.53
C GLY A 450 1.38 22.90 -9.15
N THR A 451 1.23 22.03 -10.15
CA THR A 451 0.48 20.77 -10.05
C THR A 451 1.12 19.80 -9.06
N TYR A 452 2.43 19.61 -9.14
CA TYR A 452 3.17 18.67 -8.31
C TYR A 452 3.91 19.38 -7.19
N CYS A 453 3.88 18.78 -6.01
CA CYS A 453 4.67 19.19 -4.87
C CYS A 453 5.75 18.14 -4.57
N ALA A 454 7.01 18.49 -4.85
CA ALA A 454 8.17 17.72 -4.44
C ALA A 454 8.48 17.97 -2.96
N ALA A 455 7.79 17.24 -2.10
CA ALA A 455 8.07 17.11 -0.68
C ALA A 455 7.61 15.73 -0.23
N ARG A 456 8.33 15.12 0.71
CA ARG A 456 7.84 13.94 1.42
C ARG A 456 6.51 14.27 2.07
N ASN A 457 5.58 13.33 2.08
CA ASN A 457 4.23 13.62 2.53
C ASN A 457 3.43 12.38 2.96
N TYR A 458 2.32 12.65 3.63
CA TYR A 458 1.22 11.72 3.81
C TYR A 458 -0.10 12.47 3.70
N LEU A 459 -1.19 11.72 3.51
CA LEU A 459 -2.55 12.26 3.38
C LEU A 459 -3.37 11.94 4.62
N THR A 460 -4.19 12.89 5.06
CA THR A 460 -5.29 12.65 6.00
C THR A 460 -6.61 12.82 5.27
N LEU A 461 -7.50 11.84 5.43
CA LEU A 461 -8.91 11.92 5.08
C LEU A 461 -9.70 12.03 6.38
N SER A 462 -10.69 12.91 6.42
CA SER A 462 -11.55 13.08 7.59
C SER A 462 -13.01 13.15 7.17
N ARG A 463 -13.85 12.43 7.90
CA ARG A 463 -15.30 12.59 7.87
C ARG A 463 -15.71 13.35 9.13
N ASN A 464 -16.43 14.46 8.95
CA ASN A 464 -17.11 15.15 10.04
C ASN A 464 -18.61 15.18 9.70
N ASP A 465 -19.41 14.44 10.46
CA ASP A 465 -20.80 14.10 10.13
C ASP A 465 -20.90 13.48 8.72
N THR A 466 -21.44 14.21 7.76
CA THR A 466 -21.60 13.76 6.36
C THR A 466 -20.53 14.33 5.42
N ASN A 467 -19.74 15.32 5.88
CA ASN A 467 -18.77 16.03 5.04
C ASN A 467 -17.41 15.33 5.06
N TRP A 468 -16.81 15.20 3.87
CA TRP A 468 -15.49 14.61 3.71
C TRP A 468 -14.46 15.65 3.31
N HIS A 469 -13.29 15.57 3.94
CA HIS A 469 -12.16 16.43 3.64
C HIS A 469 -10.87 15.64 3.51
N ALA A 470 -9.99 16.17 2.68
CA ALA A 470 -8.62 15.70 2.49
C ALA A 470 -7.61 16.83 2.71
N ASN A 471 -6.47 16.53 3.32
CA ASN A 471 -5.34 17.44 3.41
C ASN A 471 -4.02 16.68 3.55
N TRP A 472 -2.95 17.25 3.01
CA TRP A 472 -1.61 16.67 3.03
C TRP A 472 -0.78 17.32 4.12
N HIS A 473 0.04 16.52 4.79
CA HIS A 473 1.18 17.05 5.54
C HIS A 473 2.43 16.93 4.67
N LEU A 474 3.06 18.06 4.38
CA LEU A 474 4.21 18.15 3.50
C LEU A 474 5.45 18.46 4.34
N GLU A 475 6.47 17.61 4.27
CA GLU A 475 7.68 17.81 5.07
C GLU A 475 8.34 19.16 4.78
N GLY A 476 8.75 19.85 5.85
CA GLY A 476 9.39 21.17 5.79
C GLY A 476 8.46 22.31 5.39
N ILE A 477 7.17 22.04 5.17
CA ILE A 477 6.19 22.99 4.65
C ILE A 477 4.95 23.05 5.55
N GLY A 478 4.49 21.90 6.04
CA GLY A 478 3.33 21.76 6.92
C GLY A 478 2.06 21.34 6.20
N TRP A 479 0.92 21.63 6.83
CA TRP A 479 -0.40 21.24 6.36
C TRP A 479 -0.88 22.07 5.18
N THR A 480 -1.45 21.41 4.18
CA THR A 480 -2.31 22.09 3.21
C THR A 480 -3.66 22.42 3.85
N PRO A 481 -4.38 23.45 3.35
CA PRO A 481 -5.80 23.63 3.64
C PRO A 481 -6.62 22.38 3.32
N LYS A 482 -7.77 22.25 4.00
CA LYS A 482 -8.73 21.16 3.76
C LYS A 482 -9.37 21.31 2.37
N LEU A 483 -9.30 20.25 1.58
CA LEU A 483 -10.04 20.07 0.34
C LEU A 483 -11.34 19.33 0.64
N HIS A 484 -12.49 19.86 0.20
CA HIS A 484 -13.74 19.09 0.20
C HIS A 484 -13.71 18.07 -0.94
N ILE A 485 -14.08 16.83 -0.65
CA ILE A 485 -14.03 15.69 -1.60
C ILE A 485 -15.32 14.89 -1.62
#